data_AF-A0A803T2N4-F1
#
_entry.id   AF-A0A803T2N4-F1
#
_cell.length_a   1.000
_cell.length_b   1.000
_cell.length_c   1.000
_cell.angle_alpha   90.00
_cell.angle_beta   90.00
_cell.angle_gamma   90.00
#
_symmetry.space_group_name_H-M   'P 1'
#
loop_
_entity.id
_entity.type
_entity.pdbx_description
1 polymer ?
#
loop_
_entity_poly.entity_id
_entity_poly.type
_entity_poly.pdbx_seq_one_letter_code
_entity_poly.pdbx_strand_id
1 'polypeptide(L)'
;MREANLTNLQHHKTASDLLERNEDVQSLVEGEATAPSVARIVKPEMLNASMCVYTVYCLSDGIECLPYICDILGSAIQNLHQLLRMPYGCGEQNLALFAPNIYILNYLNNTGQLTEDIKSKAIGYLVSGYQRQLNYKHSDGSYSTFGEHRGEPGNAWLTAFTLKSMAQAKHHIFVDQNHISDAQAWLAVRQKENGCFRSSGTLLNNALMGGVDDEISLSAYTAIALLEMPLPVTHSVVRNALFCLETAAESKDINVYTRALMAYAFALAGKEEKRDEMLHLLRAVAVEEDGSLHWQRPKKPEEKEDLPSYYHRAPSAEVEMTSYVLMAYLTKRPAPSEDDLKTATQIVLWLIKQQNPTGGFSSTQDTVVALQAFSLFGALTFVKNNKGVQVTVNAGENALKQFQVETDNRLLLQCQAMPNVPGDYSIEVAGEGCVFAQTTLKYNVQPHQKDVPFDLDVHTVPETCTGPKANKVFNLAINVSYTGKRPVSNMAIVDVKMLSGYIPSKPSVRKLLSFSPSFPCGDMKEASHRMVTHLGIPWATSL
;
A
#
# COMPACT_ATOMS: atom_id res chain seq x y z
N MET A 1 62.46 58.56 9.72
CA MET A 1 61.37 59.18 10.51
C MET A 1 60.14 59.11 9.61
N ARG A 2 59.05 58.41 9.97
CA ARG A 2 57.99 58.84 10.91
C ARG A 2 57.50 60.26 10.57
N GLU A 3 56.23 60.58 10.37
CA GLU A 3 54.93 59.87 10.51
C GLU A 3 53.86 60.75 9.77
N ALA A 4 52.63 60.37 9.37
CA ALA A 4 51.81 59.16 9.50
C ALA A 4 50.64 59.13 8.45
N ASN A 5 49.74 58.15 8.57
CA ASN A 5 48.30 58.12 8.19
C ASN A 5 47.83 58.12 6.72
N LEU A 6 47.43 56.91 6.28
CA LEU A 6 46.39 56.71 5.27
C LEU A 6 45.00 57.06 5.84
N THR A 7 44.11 57.62 5.01
CA THR A 7 42.66 57.44 5.15
C THR A 7 41.94 57.55 3.81
N ASN A 8 40.98 56.64 3.61
CA ASN A 8 39.89 56.66 2.61
C ASN A 8 40.22 56.84 1.11
N LEU A 9 40.19 55.71 0.39
CA LEU A 9 39.35 55.55 -0.80
C LEU A 9 38.93 54.07 -0.93
N GLN A 10 37.62 53.81 -0.98
CA GLN A 10 37.08 52.45 -0.97
C GLN A 10 37.31 51.74 -2.32
N HIS A 11 37.93 50.56 -2.29
CA HIS A 11 37.92 49.64 -3.42
C HIS A 11 36.61 48.85 -3.47
N HIS A 12 35.76 49.13 -4.46
CA HIS A 12 34.78 48.15 -4.91
C HIS A 12 35.49 47.01 -5.66
N LYS A 13 35.75 45.91 -4.96
CA LYS A 13 35.99 44.61 -5.59
C LYS A 13 34.64 43.93 -5.81
N THR A 14 34.27 43.69 -7.06
CA THR A 14 33.19 42.75 -7.39
C THR A 14 33.66 41.34 -7.09
N ALA A 15 33.00 40.67 -6.14
CA ALA A 15 33.15 39.23 -5.95
C ALA A 15 32.44 38.49 -7.10
N SER A 16 33.05 37.42 -7.60
CA SER A 16 32.36 36.46 -8.47
C SER A 16 31.85 35.32 -7.61
N ASP A 17 30.54 35.24 -7.41
CA ASP A 17 29.92 34.10 -6.72
C ASP A 17 29.93 32.89 -7.67
N LEU A 18 30.67 31.84 -7.27
CA LEU A 18 30.58 30.53 -7.91
C LEU A 18 29.29 29.86 -7.47
N LEU A 19 28.43 29.53 -8.44
CA LEU A 19 27.10 29.01 -8.20
C LEU A 19 26.99 27.63 -8.85
N GLU A 20 27.46 26.60 -8.15
CA GLU A 20 27.25 25.21 -8.55
C GLU A 20 25.76 24.90 -8.56
N ARG A 21 25.27 24.35 -9.68
CA ARG A 21 23.92 23.81 -9.82
C ARG A 21 24.04 22.39 -10.34
N ASN A 22 23.39 21.47 -9.65
CA ASN A 22 23.18 20.13 -10.17
C ASN A 22 22.07 20.19 -11.23
N GLU A 23 22.33 19.64 -12.41
CA GLU A 23 21.31 19.46 -13.45
C GLU A 23 20.93 17.98 -13.52
N ASP A 24 19.68 17.66 -13.18
CA ASP A 24 19.14 16.31 -13.29
C ASP A 24 18.78 16.01 -14.75
N VAL A 25 19.68 15.33 -15.46
CA VAL A 25 19.45 14.89 -16.84
C VAL A 25 18.79 13.52 -16.86
N GLN A 26 17.48 13.48 -17.12
CA GLN A 26 16.75 12.25 -17.46
C GLN A 26 16.65 12.14 -18.99
N SER A 27 17.16 11.05 -19.57
CA SER A 27 17.07 10.82 -21.02
C SER A 27 15.62 10.64 -21.48
N LEU A 28 15.34 11.04 -22.73
CA LEU A 28 14.02 10.90 -23.38
C LEU A 28 13.74 9.46 -23.82
N VAL A 29 13.99 8.47 -22.94
CA VAL A 29 13.56 7.10 -23.20
C VAL A 29 12.08 6.99 -22.81
N GLU A 30 11.24 6.78 -23.81
CA GLU A 30 9.79 6.73 -23.66
C GLU A 30 9.39 5.44 -22.91
N GLY A 31 8.91 5.60 -21.67
CA GLY A 31 8.38 4.50 -20.84
C GLY A 31 9.35 4.02 -19.75
N GLU A 32 9.10 4.41 -18.49
CA GLU A 32 9.79 3.84 -17.32
C GLU A 32 9.11 2.50 -16.93
N ALA A 33 9.88 1.40 -16.95
CA ALA A 33 9.41 0.08 -16.53
C ALA A 33 10.25 -0.44 -15.35
N THR A 34 9.64 -0.48 -14.16
CA THR A 34 10.27 -1.13 -13.01
C THR A 34 10.03 -2.63 -13.10
N ALA A 35 11.10 -3.44 -13.09
CA ALA A 35 10.99 -4.89 -12.99
C ALA A 35 10.25 -5.29 -11.70
N PRO A 36 9.57 -6.45 -11.68
CA PRO A 36 9.16 -7.04 -10.41
C PRO A 36 10.39 -7.33 -9.54
N SER A 37 10.25 -7.07 -8.24
CA SER A 37 11.31 -7.16 -7.25
C SER A 37 11.44 -8.59 -6.72
N VAL A 38 12.62 -9.21 -6.82
CA VAL A 38 12.86 -10.55 -6.27
C VAL A 38 13.14 -10.42 -4.78
N ALA A 39 12.29 -11.02 -3.94
CA ALA A 39 12.31 -10.82 -2.49
C ALA A 39 12.45 -12.17 -1.76
N ARG A 40 13.38 -12.30 -0.80
CA ARG A 40 13.69 -13.56 -0.09
C ARG A 40 14.00 -13.30 1.39
N ILE A 41 13.56 -14.19 2.28
CA ILE A 41 14.10 -14.30 3.64
C ILE A 41 15.25 -15.33 3.59
N VAL A 42 16.41 -14.95 4.12
CA VAL A 42 17.56 -15.85 4.27
C VAL A 42 17.80 -16.12 5.76
N LYS A 43 18.01 -17.39 6.11
CA LYS A 43 18.34 -17.86 7.46
C LYS A 43 19.70 -18.57 7.46
N PRO A 44 20.52 -18.42 8.51
CA PRO A 44 21.82 -19.08 8.64
C PRO A 44 21.79 -20.62 8.53
N GLU A 45 20.67 -21.26 8.90
CA GLU A 45 20.55 -22.72 8.99
C GLU A 45 20.11 -23.42 7.70
N MET A 46 19.94 -22.70 6.57
CA MET A 46 19.66 -23.29 5.26
C MET A 46 20.88 -23.28 4.33
N LEU A 47 21.94 -23.98 4.75
CA LEU A 47 22.99 -24.42 3.83
C LEU A 47 22.38 -25.34 2.74
N ASN A 48 22.79 -25.12 1.49
CA ASN A 48 22.35 -25.80 0.25
C ASN A 48 21.04 -25.34 -0.42
N ALA A 49 20.60 -24.10 -0.20
CA ALA A 49 19.74 -23.42 -1.18
C ALA A 49 20.59 -22.92 -2.37
N SER A 50 20.82 -23.78 -3.38
CA SER A 50 21.41 -23.33 -4.66
C SER A 50 20.57 -22.22 -5.25
N MET A 51 21.09 -21.00 -5.22
CA MET A 51 20.35 -19.83 -5.66
C MET A 51 20.43 -19.74 -7.19
N CYS A 52 19.41 -20.27 -7.88
CA CYS A 52 19.25 -20.00 -9.31
C CYS A 52 19.04 -18.50 -9.51
N VAL A 53 20.11 -17.80 -9.90
CA VAL A 53 20.06 -16.49 -10.52
C VAL A 53 19.53 -16.72 -11.94
N TYR A 54 18.40 -16.11 -12.28
CA TYR A 54 17.93 -16.14 -13.66
C TYR A 54 18.73 -15.14 -14.47
N THR A 55 19.37 -15.60 -15.55
CA THR A 55 20.08 -14.73 -16.50
C THR A 55 19.08 -13.78 -17.16
N VAL A 56 19.18 -12.48 -16.85
CA VAL A 56 18.32 -11.44 -17.44
C VAL A 56 19.01 -10.83 -18.66
N TYR A 57 18.44 -11.04 -19.84
CA TYR A 57 18.82 -10.26 -21.03
C TYR A 57 18.16 -8.88 -20.95
N CYS A 58 18.93 -7.84 -20.61
CA CYS A 58 18.47 -6.45 -20.64
C CYS A 58 19.22 -5.63 -21.69
N LEU A 59 18.46 -4.82 -22.44
CA LEU A 59 18.98 -3.67 -23.16
C LEU A 59 19.18 -2.50 -22.18
N SER A 60 20.02 -1.54 -22.56
CA SER A 60 20.76 -0.65 -21.64
C SER A 60 19.95 0.35 -20.81
N ASP A 61 20.65 0.91 -19.82
CA ASP A 61 20.30 2.03 -18.93
C ASP A 61 19.38 1.72 -17.73
N GLY A 62 20.01 1.29 -16.63
CA GLY A 62 19.39 1.11 -15.33
C GLY A 62 20.41 0.99 -14.19
N ILE A 63 20.16 1.68 -13.06
CA ILE A 63 20.89 1.44 -11.80
C ILE A 63 20.16 0.34 -11.06
N GLU A 64 20.79 -0.82 -10.89
CA GLU A 64 20.29 -1.89 -10.04
C GLU A 64 20.78 -1.71 -8.60
N CYS A 65 19.84 -1.72 -7.65
CA CYS A 65 20.13 -1.72 -6.22
C CYS A 65 19.54 -2.98 -5.58
N LEU A 66 20.33 -3.63 -4.74
CA LEU A 66 19.92 -4.68 -3.82
C LEU A 66 19.73 -4.08 -2.42
N PRO A 67 18.51 -3.68 -2.04
CA PRO A 67 18.14 -3.42 -0.65
C PRO A 67 18.09 -4.70 0.20
N TYR A 68 18.66 -4.67 1.41
CA TYR A 68 18.50 -5.71 2.43
C TYR A 68 18.38 -5.10 3.83
N ILE A 69 17.57 -5.76 4.66
CA ILE A 69 17.04 -5.24 5.93
C ILE A 69 16.76 -6.45 6.82
N CYS A 70 16.97 -6.39 8.14
CA CYS A 70 16.67 -7.55 9.00
C CYS A 70 15.21 -7.65 9.44
N ASP A 71 14.33 -6.80 8.91
CA ASP A 71 12.93 -6.75 9.32
C ASP A 71 11.94 -6.86 8.14
N ILE A 72 10.84 -7.58 8.36
CA ILE A 72 9.75 -7.77 7.39
C ILE A 72 8.98 -6.47 7.11
N LEU A 73 8.82 -5.63 8.13
CA LEU A 73 8.33 -4.27 7.95
C LEU A 73 9.46 -3.31 7.57
N GLY A 74 10.71 -3.79 7.52
CA GLY A 74 11.90 -3.00 7.23
C GLY A 74 11.79 -2.19 5.94
N SER A 75 11.28 -2.75 4.86
CA SER A 75 11.13 -2.07 3.56
C SER A 75 10.10 -0.94 3.58
N ALA A 76 9.07 -1.08 4.42
CA ALA A 76 8.15 0.00 4.73
C ALA A 76 8.82 1.02 5.67
N ILE A 77 9.46 0.56 6.74
CA ILE A 77 10.02 1.35 7.86
C ILE A 77 11.22 2.22 7.45
N GLN A 78 12.10 1.67 6.62
CA GLN A 78 13.28 2.25 5.99
C GLN A 78 13.10 3.70 5.57
N ASN A 79 11.93 4.00 4.99
CA ASN A 79 11.58 5.36 4.62
C ASN A 79 10.83 6.02 5.78
N LEU A 80 11.41 6.20 6.97
CA LEU A 80 10.71 6.81 8.11
C LEU A 80 10.17 8.25 7.83
N HIS A 81 10.67 8.88 6.77
CA HIS A 81 10.16 10.11 6.21
C HIS A 81 8.91 9.97 5.31
N GLN A 82 8.62 8.78 4.77
CA GLN A 82 7.47 8.41 3.91
C GLN A 82 6.63 7.19 4.41
N LEU A 83 7.04 6.54 5.50
CA LEU A 83 6.41 5.40 6.21
C LEU A 83 5.13 5.88 6.87
N LEU A 84 5.33 6.88 7.72
CA LEU A 84 4.29 7.75 8.19
C LEU A 84 3.95 8.64 6.99
N ARG A 85 2.82 8.37 6.34
CA ARG A 85 2.27 9.28 5.33
C ARG A 85 1.26 10.18 6.00
N MET A 86 1.41 11.49 5.80
CA MET A 86 0.39 12.45 6.17
C MET A 86 -0.89 12.14 5.38
N PRO A 87 -2.04 11.90 6.03
CA PRO A 87 -3.28 11.60 5.32
C PRO A 87 -3.80 12.80 4.50
N TYR A 88 -4.17 12.53 3.25
CA TYR A 88 -4.70 13.50 2.28
C TYR A 88 -5.77 12.85 1.39
N GLY A 89 -6.36 13.64 0.48
CA GLY A 89 -7.39 13.16 -0.44
C GLY A 89 -8.78 13.03 0.20
N CYS A 90 -9.66 12.27 -0.46
CA CYS A 90 -11.05 11.98 -0.05
C CYS A 90 -11.13 11.04 1.18
N GLY A 91 -12.35 10.76 1.68
CA GLY A 91 -12.54 9.90 2.86
C GLY A 91 -11.95 8.50 2.73
N GLU A 92 -11.93 7.93 1.53
CA GLU A 92 -11.26 6.66 1.23
C GLU A 92 -9.72 6.80 1.30
N GLN A 93 -9.15 7.79 0.59
CA GLN A 93 -7.70 8.05 0.51
C GLN A 93 -7.09 8.55 1.84
N ASN A 94 -7.90 9.19 2.68
CA ASN A 94 -7.49 9.62 4.00
C ASN A 94 -7.31 8.40 4.93
N LEU A 95 -8.29 7.48 4.97
CA LEU A 95 -8.17 6.24 5.76
C LEU A 95 -7.05 5.31 5.26
N ALA A 96 -6.88 5.22 3.94
CA ALA A 96 -5.80 4.51 3.26
C ALA A 96 -4.42 4.80 3.87
N LEU A 97 -4.19 6.07 4.21
CA LEU A 97 -2.94 6.57 4.76
C LEU A 97 -2.96 6.59 6.29
N PHE A 98 -4.12 6.85 6.90
CA PHE A 98 -4.31 6.88 8.35
C PHE A 98 -4.11 5.51 9.01
N ALA A 99 -4.74 4.44 8.52
CA ALA A 99 -4.70 3.13 9.17
C ALA A 99 -3.28 2.51 9.29
N PRO A 100 -2.42 2.55 8.25
CA PRO A 100 -1.04 2.05 8.36
C PRO A 100 -0.24 2.70 9.48
N ASN A 101 -0.37 4.03 9.69
CA ASN A 101 0.31 4.75 10.77
C ASN A 101 0.05 4.10 12.16
N ILE A 102 -1.16 3.55 12.37
CA ILE A 102 -1.56 2.87 13.61
C ILE A 102 -0.82 1.53 13.77
N TYR A 103 -0.84 0.68 12.73
CA TYR A 103 -0.19 -0.64 12.79
C TYR A 103 1.32 -0.54 12.95
N ILE A 104 1.94 0.47 12.33
CA ILE A 104 3.37 0.79 12.45
C ILE A 104 3.70 1.20 13.89
N LEU A 105 2.90 2.09 14.51
CA LEU A 105 3.06 2.45 15.92
C LEU A 105 2.91 1.25 16.84
N ASN A 106 1.89 0.42 16.63
CA ASN A 106 1.67 -0.80 17.42
C ASN A 106 2.86 -1.76 17.31
N TYR A 107 3.38 -1.99 16.10
CA TYR A 107 4.56 -2.83 15.87
C TYR A 107 5.81 -2.32 16.59
N LEU A 108 6.16 -1.05 16.39
CA LEU A 108 7.35 -0.44 16.99
C LEU A 108 7.24 -0.41 18.52
N ASN A 109 6.04 -0.17 19.06
CA ASN A 109 5.80 -0.21 20.50
C ASN A 109 5.96 -1.63 21.06
N ASN A 110 5.34 -2.63 20.43
CA ASN A 110 5.37 -4.03 20.89
C ASN A 110 6.76 -4.66 20.79
N THR A 111 7.56 -4.26 19.81
CA THR A 111 8.96 -4.69 19.66
C THR A 111 9.95 -3.86 20.49
N GLY A 112 9.50 -2.77 21.13
CA GLY A 112 10.36 -1.87 21.89
C GLY A 112 11.33 -1.03 21.04
N GLN A 113 11.03 -0.87 19.75
CA GLN A 113 11.81 -0.09 18.76
C GLN A 113 11.25 1.33 18.52
N LEU A 114 10.20 1.73 19.24
CA LEU A 114 9.58 3.06 19.10
C LEU A 114 10.41 4.16 19.77
N THR A 115 10.93 5.10 18.98
CA THR A 115 11.57 6.34 19.48
C THR A 115 10.56 7.49 19.58
N GLU A 116 10.86 8.48 20.42
CA GLU A 116 9.94 9.61 20.66
C GLU A 116 9.77 10.51 19.41
N ASP A 117 10.78 10.63 18.55
CA ASP A 117 10.69 11.36 17.28
C ASP A 117 9.68 10.71 16.32
N ILE A 118 9.76 9.38 16.18
CA ILE A 118 8.83 8.59 15.35
C ILE A 118 7.41 8.73 15.91
N LYS A 119 7.26 8.55 17.22
CA LYS A 119 5.99 8.64 17.94
C LYS A 119 5.34 10.02 17.78
N SER A 120 6.08 11.09 18.04
CA SER A 120 5.58 12.47 17.93
C SER A 120 5.09 12.79 16.53
N LYS A 121 5.85 12.37 15.50
CA LYS A 121 5.49 12.56 14.09
C LYS A 121 4.25 11.76 13.70
N ALA A 122 4.17 10.49 14.11
CA ALA A 122 3.02 9.62 13.83
C ALA A 122 1.74 10.14 14.50
N ILE A 123 1.82 10.57 15.76
CA ILE A 123 0.72 11.22 16.49
C ILE A 123 0.24 12.46 15.72
N GLY A 124 1.15 13.31 15.23
CA GLY A 124 0.78 14.47 14.41
C GLY A 124 -0.01 14.11 13.15
N TYR A 125 0.38 13.04 12.46
CA TYR A 125 -0.34 12.56 11.27
C TYR A 125 -1.66 11.87 11.60
N LEU A 126 -1.76 11.13 12.71
CA LEU A 126 -3.01 10.57 13.19
C LEU A 126 -3.99 11.68 13.59
N VAL A 127 -3.57 12.70 14.34
CA VAL A 127 -4.44 13.86 14.67
C VAL A 127 -4.91 14.56 13.40
N SER A 128 -4.02 14.81 12.43
CA SER A 128 -4.38 15.43 11.16
C SER A 128 -5.35 14.57 10.33
N GLY A 129 -5.13 13.25 10.27
CA GLY A 129 -5.98 12.33 9.51
C GLY A 129 -7.35 12.12 10.14
N TYR A 130 -7.42 12.07 11.48
CA TYR A 130 -8.66 12.04 12.24
C TYR A 130 -9.51 13.28 11.95
N GLN A 131 -8.95 14.48 12.13
CA GLN A 131 -9.64 15.74 11.85
C GLN A 131 -10.05 15.85 10.37
N ARG A 132 -9.23 15.37 9.43
CA ARG A 132 -9.59 15.32 8.01
C ARG A 132 -10.77 14.37 7.77
N GLN A 133 -10.83 13.21 8.44
CA GLN A 133 -11.90 12.23 8.26
C GLN A 133 -13.28 12.75 8.68
N LEU A 134 -13.33 13.65 9.69
CA LEU A 134 -14.59 14.22 10.17
C LEU A 134 -15.31 15.08 9.11
N ASN A 135 -14.60 15.63 8.12
CA ASN A 135 -15.23 16.34 7.00
C ASN A 135 -16.08 15.42 6.09
N TYR A 136 -15.90 14.10 6.23
CA TYR A 136 -16.62 13.07 5.49
C TYR A 136 -17.70 12.36 6.33
N LYS A 137 -17.88 12.78 7.61
CA LYS A 137 -18.97 12.32 8.49
C LYS A 137 -20.30 12.96 8.06
N HIS A 138 -21.38 12.22 8.20
CA HIS A 138 -22.76 12.66 7.95
C HIS A 138 -23.48 12.97 9.26
N SER A 139 -24.57 13.73 9.18
CA SER A 139 -25.44 14.03 10.32
C SER A 139 -26.01 12.77 11.00
N ASP A 140 -26.20 11.68 10.24
CA ASP A 140 -26.70 10.39 10.74
C ASP A 140 -25.62 9.49 11.37
N GLY A 141 -24.36 9.93 11.40
CA GLY A 141 -23.24 9.18 11.99
C GLY A 141 -22.38 8.38 11.00
N SER A 142 -22.80 8.29 9.73
CA SER A 142 -22.07 7.53 8.70
C SER A 142 -20.95 8.32 8.03
N TYR A 143 -20.20 7.63 7.15
CA TYR A 143 -19.16 8.22 6.32
C TYR A 143 -19.37 7.85 4.84
N SER A 144 -19.13 8.79 3.93
CA SER A 144 -19.04 8.55 2.47
C SER A 144 -17.75 9.13 1.90
N THR A 145 -17.47 8.87 0.61
CA THR A 145 -16.20 9.26 -0.02
C THR A 145 -16.00 10.78 -0.05
N PHE A 146 -17.06 11.57 -0.27
CA PHE A 146 -17.00 13.04 -0.24
C PHE A 146 -17.87 13.71 0.84
N GLY A 147 -18.46 12.93 1.73
CA GLY A 147 -19.31 13.42 2.81
C GLY A 147 -20.69 13.92 2.35
N GLU A 148 -21.48 14.33 3.33
CA GLU A 148 -22.89 14.72 3.19
C GLU A 148 -23.10 15.91 2.22
N HIS A 149 -22.10 16.80 2.11
CA HIS A 149 -22.12 18.00 1.28
C HIS A 149 -22.34 17.75 -0.23
N ARG A 150 -22.13 16.53 -0.72
CA ARG A 150 -22.42 16.15 -2.12
C ARG A 150 -23.73 15.38 -2.30
N GLY A 151 -24.52 15.18 -1.25
CA GLY A 151 -25.78 14.42 -1.30
C GLY A 151 -25.58 12.91 -1.51
N GLU A 152 -24.37 12.40 -1.33
CA GLU A 152 -24.10 10.96 -1.35
C GLU A 152 -24.74 10.30 -0.12
N PRO A 153 -25.28 9.07 -0.23
CA PRO A 153 -25.65 8.27 0.93
C PRO A 153 -24.39 7.70 1.64
N GLY A 154 -24.45 7.60 2.97
CA GLY A 154 -23.42 6.96 3.78
C GLY A 154 -23.10 5.54 3.33
N ASN A 155 -21.81 5.17 3.33
CA ASN A 155 -21.34 3.88 2.86
C ASN A 155 -21.04 2.91 4.02
N ALA A 156 -21.57 1.69 3.95
CA ALA A 156 -21.42 0.70 5.02
C ALA A 156 -19.97 0.24 5.25
N TRP A 157 -19.24 -0.07 4.18
CA TRP A 157 -17.85 -0.51 4.26
C TRP A 157 -16.95 0.61 4.82
N LEU A 158 -17.08 1.83 4.29
CA LEU A 158 -16.27 2.98 4.72
C LEU A 158 -16.58 3.39 6.16
N THR A 159 -17.84 3.30 6.57
CA THR A 159 -18.25 3.54 7.97
C THR A 159 -17.63 2.49 8.89
N ALA A 160 -17.64 1.20 8.52
CA ALA A 160 -16.98 0.13 9.29
C ALA A 160 -15.44 0.30 9.34
N PHE A 161 -14.81 0.67 8.22
CA PHE A 161 -13.36 0.91 8.16
C PHE A 161 -12.94 2.14 8.98
N THR A 162 -13.72 3.22 8.90
CA THR A 162 -13.54 4.42 9.74
C THR A 162 -13.63 4.05 11.21
N LEU A 163 -14.68 3.32 11.58
CA LEU A 163 -14.98 2.92 12.94
C LEU A 163 -13.86 2.06 13.56
N LYS A 164 -13.41 1.01 12.85
CA LYS A 164 -12.23 0.20 13.20
C LYS A 164 -11.00 1.08 13.42
N SER A 165 -10.69 1.93 12.44
CA SER A 165 -9.46 2.75 12.46
C SER A 165 -9.47 3.78 13.59
N MET A 166 -10.59 4.44 13.83
CA MET A 166 -10.76 5.41 14.92
C MET A 166 -10.66 4.75 16.30
N ALA A 167 -11.25 3.56 16.48
CA ALA A 167 -11.17 2.84 17.74
C ALA A 167 -9.73 2.42 18.09
N GLN A 168 -8.95 1.93 17.11
CA GLN A 168 -7.54 1.61 17.35
C GLN A 168 -6.67 2.86 17.55
N ALA A 169 -6.95 3.94 16.81
CA ALA A 169 -6.23 5.21 16.98
C ALA A 169 -6.39 5.81 18.38
N LYS A 170 -7.48 5.49 19.10
CA LYS A 170 -7.75 5.92 20.48
C LYS A 170 -6.66 5.51 21.49
N HIS A 171 -5.83 4.50 21.18
CA HIS A 171 -4.67 4.14 21.99
C HIS A 171 -3.50 5.13 21.89
N HIS A 172 -3.46 5.95 20.83
CA HIS A 172 -2.35 6.87 20.52
C HIS A 172 -2.76 8.34 20.49
N ILE A 173 -4.03 8.64 20.15
CA ILE A 173 -4.56 10.01 20.03
C ILE A 173 -5.93 10.14 20.71
N PHE A 174 -6.33 11.39 21.01
CA PHE A 174 -7.70 11.67 21.43
C PHE A 174 -8.68 11.46 20.26
N VAL A 175 -9.68 10.61 20.49
CA VAL A 175 -10.81 10.36 19.59
C VAL A 175 -12.09 10.53 20.41
N ASP A 176 -13.03 11.34 19.92
CA ASP A 176 -14.30 11.55 20.59
C ASP A 176 -15.12 10.25 20.53
N GLN A 177 -15.60 9.81 21.69
CA GLN A 177 -16.40 8.59 21.81
C GLN A 177 -17.72 8.69 21.06
N ASN A 178 -18.28 9.89 20.89
CA ASN A 178 -19.52 10.11 20.14
C ASN A 178 -19.34 9.70 18.67
N HIS A 179 -18.21 10.03 18.04
CA HIS A 179 -17.96 9.66 16.63
C HIS A 179 -17.85 8.14 16.42
N ILE A 180 -17.43 7.40 17.44
CA ILE A 180 -17.41 5.93 17.45
C ILE A 180 -18.83 5.39 17.66
N SER A 181 -19.54 5.90 18.67
CA SER A 181 -20.89 5.45 19.03
C SER A 181 -21.93 5.72 17.93
N ASP A 182 -21.86 6.89 17.28
CA ASP A 182 -22.71 7.28 16.14
C ASP A 182 -22.60 6.27 14.99
N ALA A 183 -21.37 6.01 14.53
CA ALA A 183 -21.11 5.10 13.42
C ALA A 183 -21.46 3.63 13.77
N GLN A 184 -21.23 3.22 15.02
CA GLN A 184 -21.66 1.91 15.51
C GLN A 184 -23.20 1.78 15.51
N ALA A 185 -23.93 2.81 15.98
CA ALA A 185 -25.39 2.83 15.99
C ALA A 185 -25.96 2.82 14.56
N TRP A 186 -25.37 3.58 13.64
CA TRP A 186 -25.78 3.62 12.24
C TRP A 186 -25.61 2.27 11.53
N LEU A 187 -24.51 1.56 11.79
CA LEU A 187 -24.29 0.19 11.30
C LEU A 187 -25.30 -0.80 11.90
N ALA A 188 -25.59 -0.68 13.20
CA ALA A 188 -26.56 -1.53 13.89
C ALA A 188 -27.97 -1.42 13.29
N VAL A 189 -28.42 -0.21 12.91
CA VAL A 189 -29.71 0.02 12.22
C VAL A 189 -29.76 -0.64 10.84
N ARG A 190 -28.61 -0.94 10.23
CA ARG A 190 -28.49 -1.62 8.92
C ARG A 190 -28.23 -3.12 9.01
N GLN A 191 -28.22 -3.68 10.22
CA GLN A 191 -28.21 -5.12 10.45
C GLN A 191 -29.61 -5.70 10.19
N LYS A 192 -29.68 -6.79 9.43
CA LYS A 192 -30.90 -7.56 9.16
C LYS A 192 -31.26 -8.45 10.35
N GLU A 193 -32.50 -8.97 10.36
CA GLU A 193 -32.96 -9.95 11.35
C GLU A 193 -32.13 -11.25 11.36
N ASN A 194 -31.58 -11.66 10.21
CA ASN A 194 -30.63 -12.78 10.12
C ASN A 194 -29.20 -12.42 10.57
N GLY A 195 -28.98 -11.20 11.09
CA GLY A 195 -27.69 -10.73 11.60
C GLY A 195 -26.71 -10.17 10.56
N CYS A 196 -26.99 -10.33 9.26
CA CYS A 196 -26.13 -9.83 8.20
C CYS A 196 -26.31 -8.32 7.97
N PHE A 197 -25.29 -7.61 7.50
CA PHE A 197 -25.36 -6.18 7.21
C PHE A 197 -25.80 -5.90 5.79
N ARG A 198 -26.66 -4.89 5.61
CA ARG A 198 -27.07 -4.40 4.29
C ARG A 198 -25.95 -3.57 3.66
N SER A 199 -25.59 -3.88 2.41
CA SER A 199 -24.79 -2.95 1.61
C SER A 199 -25.55 -1.64 1.40
N SER A 200 -24.84 -0.53 1.54
CA SER A 200 -25.36 0.83 1.32
C SER A 200 -24.24 1.77 0.95
N GLY A 201 -24.58 2.82 0.19
CA GLY A 201 -23.63 3.71 -0.46
C GLY A 201 -22.95 3.09 -1.69
N THR A 202 -22.23 3.91 -2.43
CA THR A 202 -21.30 3.50 -3.50
C THR A 202 -19.90 3.97 -3.12
N LEU A 203 -18.89 3.17 -3.41
CA LEU A 203 -17.49 3.60 -3.34
C LEU A 203 -16.98 3.79 -4.76
N LEU A 204 -16.06 4.74 -4.93
CA LEU A 204 -15.48 4.98 -6.25
C LEU A 204 -14.29 4.07 -6.51
N ASN A 205 -13.48 3.82 -5.47
CA ASN A 205 -12.38 2.89 -5.56
C ASN A 205 -12.75 1.52 -4.97
N ASN A 206 -13.28 0.61 -5.78
CA ASN A 206 -13.51 -0.77 -5.34
C ASN A 206 -12.20 -1.50 -4.95
N ALA A 207 -11.02 -0.99 -5.31
CA ALA A 207 -9.76 -1.52 -4.78
C ALA A 207 -9.48 -1.14 -3.31
N LEU A 208 -10.29 -0.24 -2.72
CA LEU A 208 -10.37 -0.07 -1.26
C LEU A 208 -11.33 -1.08 -0.61
N MET A 209 -12.45 -1.44 -1.24
CA MET A 209 -13.30 -2.56 -0.77
C MET A 209 -12.59 -3.91 -0.83
N GLY A 210 -11.55 -4.02 -1.66
CA GLY A 210 -10.79 -5.25 -1.80
C GLY A 210 -11.59 -6.30 -2.56
N GLY A 211 -11.73 -7.49 -1.96
CA GLY A 211 -12.62 -8.53 -2.47
C GLY A 211 -14.08 -8.48 -1.97
N VAL A 212 -14.48 -7.47 -1.18
CA VAL A 212 -15.86 -7.36 -0.65
C VAL A 212 -16.83 -6.99 -1.79
N ASP A 213 -17.55 -7.98 -2.32
CA ASP A 213 -18.51 -7.84 -3.42
C ASP A 213 -19.94 -8.27 -3.07
N ASP A 214 -20.16 -8.84 -1.88
CA ASP A 214 -21.43 -9.43 -1.46
C ASP A 214 -21.80 -9.11 0.01
N GLU A 215 -23.05 -9.40 0.43
CA GLU A 215 -23.51 -9.09 1.79
C GLU A 215 -22.81 -9.93 2.86
N ILE A 216 -22.35 -11.15 2.56
CA ILE A 216 -21.62 -12.02 3.50
C ILE A 216 -20.19 -11.51 3.67
N SER A 217 -19.46 -11.17 2.60
CA SER A 217 -18.14 -10.54 2.72
C SER A 217 -18.21 -9.18 3.45
N LEU A 218 -19.24 -8.36 3.19
CA LEU A 218 -19.46 -7.12 3.94
C LEU A 218 -19.76 -7.40 5.42
N SER A 219 -20.55 -8.43 5.72
CA SER A 219 -20.87 -8.82 7.09
C SER A 219 -19.64 -9.35 7.82
N ALA A 220 -18.78 -10.12 7.14
CA ALA A 220 -17.53 -10.62 7.69
C ALA A 220 -16.54 -9.48 7.98
N TYR A 221 -16.39 -8.54 7.04
CA TYR A 221 -15.59 -7.33 7.23
C TYR A 221 -16.10 -6.47 8.39
N THR A 222 -17.42 -6.27 8.49
CA THR A 222 -18.04 -5.48 9.57
C THR A 222 -17.89 -6.20 10.93
N ALA A 223 -18.00 -7.54 10.97
CA ALA A 223 -17.74 -8.31 12.19
C ALA A 223 -16.28 -8.19 12.65
N ILE A 224 -15.30 -8.30 11.72
CA ILE A 224 -13.89 -8.04 12.01
C ILE A 224 -13.70 -6.63 12.57
N ALA A 225 -14.27 -5.62 11.90
CA ALA A 225 -14.17 -4.23 12.33
C ALA A 225 -14.67 -4.03 13.76
N LEU A 226 -15.85 -4.58 14.11
CA LEU A 226 -16.42 -4.49 15.45
C LEU A 226 -15.59 -5.25 16.51
N LEU A 227 -15.07 -6.43 16.17
CA LEU A 227 -14.24 -7.24 17.09
C LEU A 227 -12.87 -6.60 17.36
N GLU A 228 -12.30 -5.89 16.37
CA GLU A 228 -11.07 -5.12 16.52
C GLU A 228 -11.24 -3.79 17.30
N MET A 229 -12.47 -3.39 17.67
CA MET A 229 -12.76 -2.26 18.58
C MET A 229 -12.84 -2.68 20.07
N PRO A 230 -12.14 -3.76 20.46
CA PRO A 230 -12.49 -4.60 21.61
C PRO A 230 -13.97 -4.73 22.03
N LEU A 231 -14.95 -4.71 21.12
CA LEU A 231 -16.35 -4.93 21.53
C LEU A 231 -16.55 -6.38 21.99
N PRO A 232 -17.17 -6.63 23.16
CA PRO A 232 -17.40 -7.98 23.65
C PRO A 232 -18.23 -8.81 22.67
N VAL A 233 -17.90 -10.10 22.53
CA VAL A 233 -18.68 -11.06 21.71
C VAL A 233 -20.14 -11.22 22.17
N THR A 234 -20.45 -10.82 23.40
CA THR A 234 -21.81 -10.76 23.97
C THR A 234 -22.61 -9.54 23.52
N HIS A 235 -21.97 -8.51 22.93
CA HIS A 235 -22.66 -7.33 22.41
C HIS A 235 -23.62 -7.74 21.29
N SER A 236 -24.87 -7.28 21.35
CA SER A 236 -25.96 -7.72 20.46
C SER A 236 -25.58 -7.71 18.98
N VAL A 237 -25.05 -6.59 18.49
CA VAL A 237 -24.60 -6.40 17.10
C VAL A 237 -23.53 -7.42 16.68
N VAL A 238 -22.54 -7.68 17.55
CA VAL A 238 -21.44 -8.63 17.28
C VAL A 238 -21.96 -10.06 17.30
N ARG A 239 -22.77 -10.42 18.30
CA ARG A 239 -23.39 -11.74 18.41
C ARG A 239 -24.27 -12.06 17.20
N ASN A 240 -25.09 -11.11 16.77
CA ASN A 240 -25.94 -11.24 15.59
C ASN A 240 -25.09 -11.34 14.29
N ALA A 241 -24.01 -10.57 14.18
CA ALA A 241 -23.09 -10.66 13.04
C ALA A 241 -22.43 -12.04 12.97
N LEU A 242 -21.95 -12.57 14.10
CA LEU A 242 -21.38 -13.92 14.20
C LEU A 242 -22.41 -15.00 13.84
N PHE A 243 -23.67 -14.85 14.24
CA PHE A 243 -24.75 -15.76 13.83
C PHE A 243 -24.93 -15.80 12.30
N CYS A 244 -24.95 -14.63 11.63
CA CYS A 244 -24.96 -14.56 10.16
C CYS A 244 -23.77 -15.31 9.55
N LEU A 245 -22.56 -15.15 10.09
CA LEU A 245 -21.37 -15.84 9.58
C LEU A 245 -21.41 -17.35 9.84
N GLU A 246 -21.96 -17.80 10.96
CA GLU A 246 -22.13 -19.23 11.25
C GLU A 246 -23.12 -19.89 10.31
N THR A 247 -24.29 -19.27 10.08
CA THR A 247 -25.25 -19.74 9.06
C THR A 247 -24.65 -19.69 7.65
N ALA A 248 -23.87 -18.66 7.34
CA ALA A 248 -23.16 -18.59 6.06
C ALA A 248 -22.14 -19.73 5.90
N ALA A 249 -21.41 -20.08 6.97
CA ALA A 249 -20.36 -21.12 6.97
C ALA A 249 -20.88 -22.52 6.57
N GLU A 250 -22.16 -22.80 6.82
CA GLU A 250 -22.84 -24.04 6.43
C GLU A 250 -23.07 -24.14 4.91
N SER A 251 -23.00 -23.01 4.18
CA SER A 251 -23.12 -22.98 2.72
C SER A 251 -21.85 -23.47 2.02
N LYS A 252 -22.03 -24.28 0.98
CA LYS A 252 -20.93 -24.76 0.13
C LYS A 252 -20.44 -23.70 -0.87
N ASP A 253 -21.24 -22.68 -1.15
CA ASP A 253 -20.99 -21.70 -2.22
C ASP A 253 -20.16 -20.47 -1.77
N ILE A 254 -19.61 -20.48 -0.55
CA ILE A 254 -18.76 -19.39 -0.05
C ILE A 254 -17.43 -19.36 -0.82
N ASN A 255 -17.18 -18.23 -1.50
CA ASN A 255 -15.95 -17.99 -2.24
C ASN A 255 -14.71 -17.94 -1.30
N VAL A 256 -13.52 -18.16 -1.88
CA VAL A 256 -12.24 -18.25 -1.12
C VAL A 256 -11.94 -16.98 -0.32
N TYR A 257 -12.27 -15.80 -0.86
CA TYR A 257 -12.03 -14.51 -0.22
C TYR A 257 -12.90 -14.32 1.03
N THR A 258 -14.22 -14.55 0.91
CA THR A 258 -15.17 -14.46 2.03
C THR A 258 -14.82 -15.49 3.12
N ARG A 259 -14.34 -16.68 2.74
CA ARG A 259 -13.87 -17.72 3.67
C ARG A 259 -12.63 -17.27 4.47
N ALA A 260 -11.70 -16.53 3.86
CA ALA A 260 -10.54 -15.95 4.55
C ALA A 260 -10.94 -14.87 5.57
N LEU A 261 -11.87 -13.99 5.22
CA LEU A 261 -12.46 -13.02 6.17
C LEU A 261 -13.14 -13.74 7.34
N MET A 262 -13.94 -14.78 7.06
CA MET A 262 -14.65 -15.54 8.11
C MET A 262 -13.69 -16.26 9.06
N ALA A 263 -12.61 -16.87 8.54
CA ALA A 263 -11.56 -17.47 9.37
C ALA A 263 -10.98 -16.45 10.37
N TYR A 264 -10.69 -15.22 9.91
CA TYR A 264 -10.17 -14.17 10.79
C TYR A 264 -11.23 -13.64 11.78
N ALA A 265 -12.47 -13.46 11.34
CA ALA A 265 -13.58 -13.07 12.22
C ALA A 265 -13.80 -14.09 13.37
N PHE A 266 -13.75 -15.39 13.06
CA PHE A 266 -13.86 -16.44 14.07
C PHE A 266 -12.64 -16.52 14.99
N ALA A 267 -11.42 -16.26 14.48
CA ALA A 267 -10.22 -16.14 15.33
C ALA A 267 -10.37 -15.00 16.35
N LEU A 268 -10.76 -13.80 15.91
CA LEU A 268 -11.00 -12.63 16.77
C LEU A 268 -12.10 -12.89 17.82
N ALA A 269 -13.16 -13.61 17.44
CA ALA A 269 -14.24 -14.00 18.34
C ALA A 269 -13.88 -15.15 19.30
N GLY A 270 -12.75 -15.82 19.12
CA GLY A 270 -12.37 -17.01 19.89
C GLY A 270 -13.23 -18.25 19.59
N LYS A 271 -13.85 -18.31 18.40
CA LYS A 271 -14.61 -19.48 17.92
C LYS A 271 -13.68 -20.46 17.22
N GLU A 272 -12.80 -21.10 18.01
CA GLU A 272 -11.71 -21.97 17.54
C GLU A 272 -12.19 -23.04 16.53
N GLU A 273 -13.24 -23.79 16.85
CA GLU A 273 -13.80 -24.85 15.98
C GLU A 273 -14.19 -24.31 14.59
N LYS A 274 -14.96 -23.21 14.54
CA LYS A 274 -15.38 -22.57 13.28
C LYS A 274 -14.21 -21.95 12.53
N ARG A 275 -13.19 -21.43 13.23
CA ARG A 275 -11.98 -20.93 12.59
C ARG A 275 -11.16 -22.05 11.96
N ASP A 276 -10.96 -23.15 12.67
CA ASP A 276 -10.20 -24.30 12.18
C ASP A 276 -10.94 -25.02 11.05
N GLU A 277 -12.28 -25.07 11.07
CA GLU A 277 -13.11 -25.49 9.93
C GLU A 277 -12.84 -24.62 8.68
N MET A 278 -12.88 -23.29 8.82
CA MET A 278 -12.61 -22.39 7.69
C MET A 278 -11.16 -22.51 7.19
N LEU A 279 -10.17 -22.62 8.09
CA LEU A 279 -8.76 -22.79 7.73
C LEU A 279 -8.48 -24.14 7.05
N HIS A 280 -9.13 -25.22 7.48
CA HIS A 280 -9.02 -26.52 6.83
C HIS A 280 -9.55 -26.47 5.39
N LEU A 281 -10.71 -25.85 5.19
CA LEU A 281 -11.33 -25.68 3.87
C LEU A 281 -10.54 -24.71 2.97
N LEU A 282 -9.86 -23.71 3.55
CA LEU A 282 -8.89 -22.86 2.85
C LEU A 282 -7.63 -23.65 2.46
N ARG A 283 -7.10 -24.51 3.34
CA ARG A 283 -5.89 -25.29 3.04
C ARG A 283 -6.10 -26.26 1.87
N ALA A 284 -7.31 -26.79 1.70
CA ALA A 284 -7.68 -27.64 0.57
C ALA A 284 -7.62 -26.94 -0.81
N VAL A 285 -7.59 -25.60 -0.84
CA VAL A 285 -7.50 -24.77 -2.06
C VAL A 285 -6.30 -23.82 -2.03
N ALA A 286 -5.33 -24.06 -1.13
CA ALA A 286 -4.09 -23.29 -1.07
C ALA A 286 -3.17 -23.66 -2.25
N VAL A 287 -2.47 -22.66 -2.78
CA VAL A 287 -1.40 -22.85 -3.76
C VAL A 287 -0.08 -22.92 -3.00
N GLU A 288 0.73 -23.94 -3.26
CA GLU A 288 2.04 -24.15 -2.62
C GLU A 288 3.15 -24.14 -3.68
N GLU A 289 3.96 -23.09 -3.66
CA GLU A 289 5.03 -22.80 -4.64
C GLU A 289 6.30 -22.37 -3.91
N ASP A 290 7.45 -22.98 -4.22
CA ASP A 290 8.76 -22.72 -3.59
C ASP A 290 8.74 -22.71 -2.04
N GLY A 291 7.94 -23.60 -1.44
CA GLY A 291 7.75 -23.67 0.02
C GLY A 291 6.94 -22.51 0.63
N SER A 292 6.39 -21.62 -0.20
CA SER A 292 5.50 -20.52 0.18
C SER A 292 4.03 -20.85 -0.13
N LEU A 293 3.11 -20.21 0.60
CA LEU A 293 1.66 -20.51 0.55
C LEU A 293 0.82 -19.28 0.27
N HIS A 294 -0.17 -19.40 -0.61
CA HIS A 294 -1.11 -18.32 -0.93
C HIS A 294 -2.46 -18.82 -1.46
N TRP A 295 -3.40 -17.88 -1.60
CA TRP A 295 -4.74 -18.13 -2.10
C TRP A 295 -5.07 -17.25 -3.30
N GLN A 296 -5.78 -17.81 -4.28
CA GLN A 296 -6.16 -17.15 -5.52
C GLN A 296 -7.66 -17.32 -5.80
N ARG A 297 -8.21 -16.46 -6.66
CA ARG A 297 -9.62 -16.60 -7.11
C ARG A 297 -9.69 -17.53 -8.33
N PRO A 298 -10.65 -18.47 -8.40
CA PRO A 298 -10.68 -19.50 -9.46
C PRO A 298 -10.96 -18.97 -10.87
N LYS A 299 -11.42 -17.72 -11.02
CA LYS A 299 -11.57 -17.04 -12.32
C LYS A 299 -10.43 -16.07 -12.55
N LYS A 300 -9.24 -16.58 -12.83
CA LYS A 300 -8.13 -15.80 -13.39
C LYS A 300 -8.33 -15.72 -14.92
N PRO A 301 -8.37 -14.54 -15.54
CA PRO A 301 -8.12 -14.44 -16.97
C PRO A 301 -6.69 -14.93 -17.21
N GLU A 302 -6.48 -15.87 -18.14
CA GLU A 302 -5.13 -16.22 -18.61
C GLU A 302 -4.55 -15.08 -19.45
N GLU A 303 -4.18 -13.99 -18.79
CA GLU A 303 -3.31 -12.96 -19.37
C GLU A 303 -1.87 -13.49 -19.37
N LYS A 304 -1.61 -14.39 -20.31
CA LYS A 304 -0.26 -14.61 -20.85
C LYS A 304 0.12 -13.34 -21.59
N GLU A 305 0.68 -12.38 -20.86
CA GLU A 305 1.30 -11.23 -21.51
C GLU A 305 2.63 -11.66 -22.12
N ASP A 306 2.77 -11.54 -23.45
CA ASP A 306 4.03 -11.83 -24.18
C ASP A 306 5.16 -10.80 -23.92
N LEU A 307 5.06 -10.02 -22.83
CA LEU A 307 6.19 -9.29 -22.28
C LEU A 307 7.08 -10.27 -21.50
N PRO A 308 8.42 -10.08 -21.47
CA PRO A 308 9.30 -10.76 -20.53
C PRO A 308 9.13 -10.20 -19.10
N SER A 309 7.90 -10.26 -18.57
CA SER A 309 7.60 -9.97 -17.18
C SER A 309 8.01 -11.18 -16.33
N TYR A 310 9.30 -11.24 -15.97
CA TYR A 310 9.92 -12.39 -15.31
C TYR A 310 9.26 -12.81 -13.97
N TYR A 311 8.37 -11.98 -13.39
CA TYR A 311 7.45 -12.37 -12.31
C TYR A 311 6.10 -11.64 -12.44
N HIS A 312 4.99 -12.39 -12.37
CA HIS A 312 3.66 -11.80 -12.23
C HIS A 312 3.40 -11.39 -10.77
N ARG A 313 3.17 -10.09 -10.52
CA ARG A 313 2.59 -9.64 -9.24
C ARG A 313 1.14 -10.07 -9.14
N ALA A 314 0.75 -10.56 -7.97
CA ALA A 314 -0.62 -11.01 -7.71
C ALA A 314 -1.64 -9.85 -7.77
N PRO A 315 -2.83 -10.06 -8.33
CA PRO A 315 -3.97 -9.15 -8.18
C PRO A 315 -4.26 -8.84 -6.71
N SER A 316 -4.63 -7.59 -6.43
CA SER A 316 -4.76 -7.05 -5.07
C SER A 316 -5.55 -7.92 -4.07
N ALA A 317 -6.67 -8.49 -4.50
CA ALA A 317 -7.52 -9.34 -3.64
C ALA A 317 -6.83 -10.65 -3.18
N GLU A 318 -5.81 -11.13 -3.89
CA GLU A 318 -5.03 -12.32 -3.53
C GLU A 318 -4.08 -12.02 -2.37
N VAL A 319 -3.43 -10.85 -2.40
CA VAL A 319 -2.63 -10.31 -1.29
C VAL A 319 -3.50 -10.10 -0.05
N GLU A 320 -4.67 -9.49 -0.23
CA GLU A 320 -5.62 -9.24 0.86
C GLU A 320 -6.13 -10.54 1.51
N MET A 321 -6.67 -11.50 0.74
CA MET A 321 -7.17 -12.75 1.34
C MET A 321 -6.05 -13.52 2.03
N THR A 322 -4.87 -13.59 1.42
CA THR A 322 -3.71 -14.28 1.99
C THR A 322 -3.25 -13.61 3.29
N SER A 323 -3.36 -12.29 3.40
CA SER A 323 -3.11 -11.55 4.63
C SER A 323 -4.17 -11.81 5.71
N TYR A 324 -5.44 -11.96 5.35
CA TYR A 324 -6.49 -12.38 6.29
C TYR A 324 -6.28 -13.81 6.81
N VAL A 325 -5.88 -14.76 5.94
CA VAL A 325 -5.52 -16.12 6.39
C VAL A 325 -4.32 -16.10 7.34
N LEU A 326 -3.28 -15.31 7.04
CA LEU A 326 -2.15 -15.10 7.93
C LEU A 326 -2.60 -14.60 9.32
N MET A 327 -3.44 -13.56 9.38
CA MET A 327 -3.96 -13.06 10.65
C MET A 327 -4.85 -14.08 11.38
N ALA A 328 -5.58 -14.94 10.66
CA ALA A 328 -6.39 -16.00 11.29
C ALA A 328 -5.53 -17.03 12.05
N TYR A 329 -4.38 -17.44 11.49
CA TYR A 329 -3.40 -18.28 12.18
C TYR A 329 -2.77 -17.57 13.40
N LEU A 330 -2.39 -16.30 13.24
CA LEU A 330 -1.67 -15.55 14.26
C LEU A 330 -2.55 -15.09 15.44
N THR A 331 -3.87 -15.08 15.28
CA THR A 331 -4.83 -14.61 16.31
C THR A 331 -5.34 -15.73 17.22
N LYS A 332 -4.70 -16.90 17.19
CA LYS A 332 -5.04 -18.07 18.00
C LYS A 332 -4.82 -17.83 19.49
N ARG A 333 -5.79 -18.24 20.31
CA ARG A 333 -5.76 -18.08 21.78
C ARG A 333 -5.44 -19.42 22.47
N PRO A 334 -4.64 -19.44 23.54
CA PRO A 334 -3.96 -18.31 24.17
C PRO A 334 -2.78 -17.78 23.36
N ALA A 335 -2.18 -18.60 22.49
CA ALA A 335 -1.16 -18.22 21.52
C ALA A 335 -1.18 -19.21 20.32
N PRO A 336 -0.64 -18.85 19.14
CA PRO A 336 -0.37 -19.79 18.05
C PRO A 336 0.61 -20.90 18.46
N SER A 337 0.46 -22.11 17.90
CA SER A 337 1.44 -23.19 18.05
C SER A 337 2.65 -23.00 17.11
N GLU A 338 3.70 -23.80 17.31
CA GLU A 338 4.85 -23.81 16.39
C GLU A 338 4.45 -24.18 14.95
N ASP A 339 3.49 -25.09 14.77
CA ASP A 339 2.96 -25.45 13.43
C ASP A 339 2.13 -24.32 12.81
N ASP A 340 1.38 -23.57 13.61
CA ASP A 340 0.67 -22.36 13.16
C ASP A 340 1.67 -21.28 12.73
N LEU A 341 2.76 -21.06 13.50
CA LEU A 341 3.83 -20.12 13.17
C LEU A 341 4.66 -20.56 11.95
N LYS A 342 4.89 -21.85 11.78
CA LYS A 342 5.52 -22.43 10.59
C LYS A 342 4.66 -22.17 9.35
N THR A 343 3.36 -22.44 9.43
CA THR A 343 2.41 -22.16 8.34
C THR A 343 2.34 -20.66 8.05
N ALA A 344 2.24 -19.81 9.08
CA ALA A 344 2.29 -18.36 8.95
C ALA A 344 3.58 -17.87 8.26
N THR A 345 4.72 -18.50 8.54
CA THR A 345 6.00 -18.20 7.89
C THR A 345 5.96 -18.51 6.38
N GLN A 346 5.35 -19.62 5.97
CA GLN A 346 5.17 -19.95 4.55
C GLN A 346 4.28 -18.94 3.82
N ILE A 347 3.25 -18.43 4.49
CA ILE A 347 2.36 -17.38 3.95
C ILE A 347 3.10 -16.04 3.82
N VAL A 348 3.85 -15.67 4.86
CA VAL A 348 4.73 -14.49 4.89
C VAL A 348 5.74 -14.51 3.74
N LEU A 349 6.37 -15.66 3.47
CA LEU A 349 7.32 -15.83 2.36
C LEU A 349 6.70 -15.51 1.00
N TRP A 350 5.40 -15.74 0.79
CA TRP A 350 4.72 -15.33 -0.44
C TRP A 350 4.38 -13.85 -0.44
N LEU A 351 3.77 -13.34 0.64
CA LEU A 351 3.35 -11.93 0.73
C LEU A 351 4.54 -10.98 0.51
N ILE A 352 5.71 -11.30 1.07
CA ILE A 352 6.95 -10.54 0.86
C ILE A 352 7.33 -10.42 -0.63
N LYS A 353 7.16 -11.49 -1.43
CA LYS A 353 7.43 -11.47 -2.89
C LYS A 353 6.49 -10.52 -3.65
N GLN A 354 5.31 -10.23 -3.09
CA GLN A 354 4.34 -9.30 -3.71
C GLN A 354 4.60 -7.82 -3.35
N GLN A 355 5.47 -7.55 -2.38
CA GLN A 355 5.76 -6.20 -1.91
C GLN A 355 6.60 -5.41 -2.93
N ASN A 356 6.22 -4.15 -3.16
CA ASN A 356 6.97 -3.23 -4.02
C ASN A 356 8.19 -2.62 -3.28
N PRO A 357 9.16 -2.00 -3.99
CA PRO A 357 10.39 -1.48 -3.40
C PRO A 357 10.22 -0.33 -2.38
N THR A 358 8.99 0.14 -2.14
CA THR A 358 8.64 1.16 -1.14
C THR A 358 7.85 0.59 0.05
N GLY A 359 7.75 -0.74 0.15
CA GLY A 359 7.06 -1.44 1.24
C GLY A 359 5.55 -1.59 1.07
N GLY A 360 4.96 -1.05 -0.01
CA GLY A 360 3.53 -1.17 -0.33
C GLY A 360 3.21 -2.32 -1.29
N PHE A 361 1.94 -2.46 -1.66
CA PHE A 361 1.44 -3.50 -2.56
C PHE A 361 0.73 -2.90 -3.80
N SER A 362 -0.11 -3.68 -4.49
CA SER A 362 -0.74 -3.31 -5.76
C SER A 362 -1.90 -2.32 -5.60
N SER A 363 -2.52 -2.24 -4.43
CA SER A 363 -3.56 -1.26 -4.13
C SER A 363 -3.38 -0.62 -2.73
N THR A 364 -4.48 -0.08 -2.22
CA THR A 364 -4.56 0.50 -0.89
C THR A 364 -4.94 -0.54 0.16
N GLN A 365 -5.98 -1.32 -0.09
CA GLN A 365 -6.55 -2.23 0.90
C GLN A 365 -5.63 -3.41 1.17
N ASP A 366 -5.01 -3.98 0.13
CA ASP A 366 -3.98 -5.00 0.28
C ASP A 366 -2.80 -4.50 1.12
N THR A 367 -2.35 -3.26 0.90
CA THR A 367 -1.28 -2.63 1.69
C THR A 367 -1.69 -2.46 3.15
N VAL A 368 -2.91 -1.97 3.43
CA VAL A 368 -3.43 -1.81 4.80
C VAL A 368 -3.49 -3.14 5.53
N VAL A 369 -4.05 -4.19 4.92
CA VAL A 369 -4.24 -5.50 5.55
C VAL A 369 -2.93 -6.28 5.65
N ALA A 370 -2.04 -6.22 4.64
CA ALA A 370 -0.73 -6.86 4.68
C ALA A 370 0.18 -6.22 5.74
N LEU A 371 0.19 -4.89 5.88
CA LEU A 371 0.93 -4.22 6.95
C LEU A 371 0.36 -4.56 8.34
N GLN A 372 -0.96 -4.72 8.49
CA GLN A 372 -1.57 -5.24 9.71
C GLN A 372 -1.06 -6.66 10.02
N ALA A 373 -1.09 -7.55 9.04
CA ALA A 373 -0.65 -8.94 9.19
C ALA A 373 0.85 -9.06 9.50
N PHE A 374 1.70 -8.28 8.83
CA PHE A 374 3.13 -8.19 9.10
C PHE A 374 3.43 -7.58 10.48
N SER A 375 2.65 -6.59 10.95
CA SER A 375 2.79 -6.04 12.30
C SER A 375 2.53 -7.08 13.39
N LEU A 376 1.52 -7.93 13.18
CA LEU A 376 1.18 -9.02 14.08
C LEU A 376 2.21 -10.15 14.03
N PHE A 377 2.61 -10.59 12.82
CA PHE A 377 3.65 -11.61 12.64
C PHE A 377 4.98 -11.18 13.24
N GLY A 378 5.41 -9.95 12.95
CA GLY A 378 6.65 -9.38 13.45
C GLY A 378 6.64 -9.27 14.97
N ALA A 379 5.55 -8.81 15.58
CA ALA A 379 5.44 -8.73 17.04
C ALA A 379 5.51 -10.11 17.73
N LEU A 380 4.99 -11.16 17.10
CA LEU A 380 5.03 -12.54 17.62
C LEU A 380 6.36 -13.27 17.39
N THR A 381 7.14 -12.84 16.39
CA THR A 381 8.41 -13.49 15.99
C THR A 381 9.66 -12.68 16.35
N PHE A 382 9.50 -11.50 16.95
CA PHE A 382 10.61 -10.61 17.31
C PHE A 382 11.48 -11.18 18.45
N VAL A 383 12.79 -11.21 18.22
CA VAL A 383 13.80 -11.66 19.21
C VAL A 383 14.66 -10.46 19.63
N LYS A 384 14.53 -10.05 20.89
CA LYS A 384 15.09 -8.80 21.42
C LYS A 384 16.63 -8.79 21.59
N ASN A 385 17.23 -9.94 21.88
CA ASN A 385 18.64 -10.08 22.23
C ASN A 385 19.40 -10.89 21.16
N ASN A 386 19.33 -10.46 19.90
CA ASN A 386 20.01 -11.16 18.82
C ASN A 386 21.51 -10.80 18.76
N LYS A 387 22.39 -11.77 18.51
CA LYS A 387 23.86 -11.55 18.42
C LYS A 387 24.32 -10.86 17.13
N GLY A 388 23.37 -10.48 16.29
CA GLY A 388 23.61 -9.88 14.98
C GLY A 388 23.77 -10.92 13.86
N VAL A 389 23.54 -10.45 12.65
CA VAL A 389 23.67 -11.22 11.41
C VAL A 389 24.69 -10.54 10.51
N GLN A 390 25.65 -11.31 10.02
CA GLN A 390 26.56 -10.89 8.96
C GLN A 390 25.99 -11.29 7.61
N VAL A 391 25.97 -10.34 6.66
CA VAL A 391 25.48 -10.55 5.29
C VAL A 391 26.61 -10.19 4.32
N THR A 392 26.98 -11.14 3.46
CA THR A 392 27.97 -10.92 2.41
C THR A 392 27.29 -11.03 1.05
N VAL A 393 27.43 -10.00 0.22
CA VAL A 393 26.94 -9.98 -1.16
C VAL A 393 28.13 -10.20 -2.09
N ASN A 394 28.04 -11.25 -2.91
CA ASN A 394 29.11 -11.69 -3.81
C ASN A 394 28.69 -11.50 -5.28
N ALA A 395 29.66 -11.24 -6.15
CA ALA A 395 29.54 -11.27 -7.61
C ALA A 395 30.48 -12.36 -8.15
N GLY A 396 29.91 -13.48 -8.57
CA GLY A 396 30.67 -14.73 -8.71
C GLY A 396 31.39 -15.07 -7.40
N GLU A 397 32.70 -15.33 -7.47
CA GLU A 397 33.55 -15.65 -6.31
C GLU A 397 34.04 -14.40 -5.53
N ASN A 398 33.78 -13.19 -6.01
CA ASN A 398 34.28 -11.96 -5.38
C ASN A 398 33.24 -11.35 -4.44
N ALA A 399 33.59 -11.13 -3.17
CA ALA A 399 32.77 -10.35 -2.25
C ALA A 399 32.70 -8.88 -2.70
N LEU A 400 31.50 -8.41 -3.09
CA LEU A 400 31.25 -7.00 -3.39
C LEU A 400 31.24 -6.18 -2.11
N LYS A 401 30.50 -6.66 -1.10
CA LYS A 401 30.29 -5.93 0.14
C LYS A 401 29.79 -6.83 1.24
N GLN A 402 30.21 -6.50 2.47
CA GLN A 402 29.75 -7.14 3.69
C GLN A 402 29.04 -6.12 4.59
N PHE A 403 28.01 -6.59 5.28
CA PHE A 403 27.13 -5.83 6.15
C PHE A 403 26.97 -6.54 7.48
N GLN A 404 26.94 -5.76 8.56
CA GLN A 404 26.66 -6.26 9.89
C GLN A 404 25.30 -5.70 10.30
N VAL A 405 24.36 -6.58 10.62
CA VAL A 405 23.01 -6.20 11.03
C VAL A 405 22.77 -6.58 12.48
N GLU A 406 22.68 -5.57 13.33
CA GLU A 406 22.56 -5.64 14.78
C GLU A 406 21.19 -5.09 15.21
N THR A 407 20.93 -5.06 16.52
CA THR A 407 19.61 -4.67 17.05
C THR A 407 19.29 -3.19 16.79
N ASP A 408 20.30 -2.33 16.75
CA ASP A 408 20.20 -0.88 16.54
C ASP A 408 19.99 -0.49 15.07
N ASN A 409 20.64 -1.19 14.14
CA ASN A 409 20.54 -0.95 12.70
C ASN A 409 19.57 -1.91 11.97
N ARG A 410 18.85 -2.77 12.68
CA ARG A 410 17.86 -3.74 12.14
C ARG A 410 16.84 -3.11 11.18
N LEU A 411 16.38 -1.89 11.50
CA LEU A 411 15.39 -1.12 10.75
C LEU A 411 16.02 -0.21 9.68
N LEU A 412 17.34 -0.08 9.66
CA LEU A 412 18.07 0.68 8.66
C LEU A 412 18.16 -0.15 7.38
N LEU A 413 17.66 0.40 6.28
CA LEU A 413 18.02 -0.11 4.97
C LEU A 413 19.50 0.05 4.75
N GLN A 414 20.10 -1.04 4.29
CA GLN A 414 21.40 -1.04 3.68
C GLN A 414 21.21 -1.46 2.20
N CYS A 415 21.86 -0.77 1.28
CA CYS A 415 21.78 -1.02 -0.18
C CYS A 415 23.15 -1.30 -0.76
N GLN A 416 23.23 -2.26 -1.68
CA GLN A 416 24.40 -2.45 -2.56
C GLN A 416 23.98 -2.19 -4.01
N ALA A 417 24.68 -1.31 -4.71
CA ALA A 417 24.52 -1.15 -6.15
C ALA A 417 25.21 -2.31 -6.88
N MET A 418 24.55 -2.90 -7.86
CA MET A 418 25.12 -3.99 -8.65
C MET A 418 25.92 -3.44 -9.84
N PRO A 419 27.18 -3.88 -10.05
CA PRO A 419 28.07 -3.27 -11.03
C PRO A 419 27.73 -3.60 -12.49
N ASN A 420 27.14 -4.77 -12.77
CA ASN A 420 26.87 -5.26 -14.13
C ASN A 420 25.45 -5.86 -14.22
N VAL A 421 24.77 -5.64 -15.36
CA VAL A 421 23.49 -6.27 -15.67
C VAL A 421 23.56 -6.82 -17.11
N PRO A 422 23.40 -8.14 -17.34
CA PRO A 422 23.33 -9.22 -16.34
C PRO A 422 24.62 -9.42 -15.53
N GLY A 423 24.48 -10.08 -14.37
CA GLY A 423 25.57 -10.60 -13.56
C GLY A 423 25.09 -11.69 -12.60
N ASP A 424 25.98 -12.60 -12.21
CA ASP A 424 25.68 -13.66 -11.24
C ASP A 424 26.00 -13.20 -9.82
N TYR A 425 24.97 -13.05 -8.99
CA TYR A 425 25.08 -12.54 -7.62
C TYR A 425 24.56 -13.54 -6.59
N SER A 426 25.32 -13.75 -5.51
CA SER A 426 24.91 -14.58 -4.37
C SER A 426 24.92 -13.79 -3.07
N ILE A 427 24.13 -14.26 -2.09
CA ILE A 427 24.00 -13.66 -0.77
C ILE A 427 24.25 -14.74 0.26
N GLU A 428 25.29 -14.55 1.06
CA GLU A 428 25.66 -15.42 2.17
C GLU A 428 25.31 -14.76 3.49
N VAL A 429 24.80 -15.55 4.45
CA VAL A 429 24.27 -15.04 5.72
C VAL A 429 24.75 -15.93 6.86
N ALA A 430 25.43 -15.32 7.84
CA ALA A 430 26.02 -15.99 8.98
C ALA A 430 25.65 -15.30 10.30
N GLY A 431 25.53 -16.07 11.39
CA GLY A 431 25.17 -15.57 12.72
C GLY A 431 23.87 -16.18 13.25
N GLU A 432 23.17 -15.44 14.11
CA GLU A 432 21.84 -15.78 14.63
C GLU A 432 20.84 -14.74 14.11
N GLY A 433 19.66 -15.15 13.62
CA GLY A 433 18.62 -14.22 13.12
C GLY A 433 18.11 -14.52 11.71
N CYS A 434 17.39 -13.56 11.13
CA CYS A 434 16.79 -13.63 9.80
C CYS A 434 17.04 -12.32 9.06
N VAL A 435 17.39 -12.40 7.77
CA VAL A 435 17.57 -11.23 6.89
C VAL A 435 16.50 -11.27 5.82
N PHE A 436 15.89 -10.12 5.54
CA PHE A 436 15.08 -9.90 4.36
C PHE A 436 15.92 -9.19 3.28
N ALA A 437 16.10 -9.83 2.13
CA ALA A 437 16.81 -9.27 0.98
C ALA A 437 15.86 -9.13 -0.21
N GLN A 438 15.94 -8.00 -0.91
CA GLN A 438 15.13 -7.70 -2.08
C GLN A 438 16.01 -7.11 -3.19
N THR A 439 15.89 -7.62 -4.42
CA THR A 439 16.53 -7.01 -5.60
C THR A 439 15.53 -6.15 -6.34
N THR A 440 15.92 -4.94 -6.75
CA THR A 440 15.09 -4.06 -7.58
C THR A 440 15.86 -3.61 -8.82
N LEU A 441 15.40 -4.09 -9.99
CA LEU A 441 15.87 -3.65 -11.29
C LEU A 441 14.88 -2.60 -11.87
N LYS A 442 15.42 -1.48 -12.37
CA LYS A 442 14.68 -0.46 -13.10
C LYS A 442 15.31 -0.27 -14.46
N TYR A 443 14.49 -0.25 -15.50
CA TYR A 443 14.92 -0.04 -16.88
C TYR A 443 13.84 0.73 -17.64
N ASN A 444 14.13 1.15 -18.86
CA ASN A 444 13.15 1.83 -19.71
C ASN A 444 12.78 0.93 -20.90
N VAL A 445 11.51 0.93 -21.30
CA VAL A 445 11.03 0.19 -22.47
C VAL A 445 10.01 1.01 -23.23
N GLN A 446 10.10 0.98 -24.56
CA GLN A 446 9.05 1.51 -25.40
C GLN A 446 7.76 0.71 -25.17
N PRO A 447 6.64 1.35 -24.77
CA PRO A 447 5.39 0.64 -24.54
C PRO A 447 4.83 0.13 -25.88
N HIS A 448 4.56 -1.17 -25.97
CA HIS A 448 3.80 -1.71 -27.09
C HIS A 448 2.35 -1.20 -27.05
N GLN A 449 1.79 -0.85 -28.21
CA GLN A 449 0.35 -0.60 -28.35
C GLN A 449 -0.41 -1.91 -28.08
N LYS A 450 -0.97 -2.03 -26.88
CA LYS A 450 -1.88 -3.12 -26.47
C LYS A 450 -3.33 -2.62 -26.52
N ASP A 451 -4.28 -3.55 -26.47
CA ASP A 451 -5.69 -3.29 -26.15
C ASP A 451 -5.82 -2.73 -24.73
N VAL A 452 -5.58 -1.43 -24.57
CA VAL A 452 -5.77 -0.72 -23.31
C VAL A 452 -7.27 -0.52 -23.05
N PRO A 453 -7.76 -0.68 -21.80
CA PRO A 453 -9.18 -0.55 -21.48
C PRO A 453 -9.70 0.91 -21.49
N PHE A 454 -8.87 1.86 -21.91
CA PHE A 454 -9.22 3.26 -22.12
C PHE A 454 -8.61 3.74 -23.43
N ASP A 455 -9.42 4.40 -24.25
CA ASP A 455 -8.93 5.19 -25.37
C ASP A 455 -8.54 6.60 -24.88
N LEU A 456 -7.49 7.17 -25.47
CA LEU A 456 -6.85 8.40 -25.01
C LEU A 456 -6.37 9.24 -26.21
N ASP A 457 -7.08 10.33 -26.47
CA ASP A 457 -6.69 11.36 -27.43
C ASP A 457 -6.16 12.60 -26.68
N VAL A 458 -4.95 13.03 -27.02
CA VAL A 458 -4.26 14.17 -26.41
C VAL A 458 -3.70 15.06 -27.51
N HIS A 459 -4.19 16.30 -27.57
CA HIS A 459 -3.76 17.29 -28.54
C HIS A 459 -3.62 18.67 -27.92
N THR A 460 -2.80 19.52 -28.52
CA THR A 460 -2.65 20.93 -28.13
C THR A 460 -3.68 21.80 -28.85
N VAL A 461 -4.08 22.89 -28.20
CA VAL A 461 -4.96 23.89 -28.80
C VAL A 461 -4.28 25.27 -28.68
N PRO A 462 -3.81 25.87 -29.79
CA PRO A 462 -3.84 25.34 -31.16
C PRO A 462 -2.86 24.16 -31.38
N GLU A 463 -3.21 23.25 -32.31
CA GLU A 463 -2.40 22.06 -32.64
C GLU A 463 -0.99 22.42 -33.16
N THR A 464 -0.85 23.58 -33.79
CA THR A 464 0.43 24.06 -34.33
C THR A 464 1.02 25.16 -33.45
N CYS A 465 2.20 24.89 -32.90
CA CYS A 465 2.95 25.83 -32.04
C CYS A 465 3.70 26.91 -32.85
N THR A 466 3.05 27.48 -33.87
CA THR A 466 3.68 28.41 -34.84
C THR A 466 3.60 29.88 -34.43
N GLY A 467 2.77 30.22 -33.42
CA GLY A 467 2.59 31.58 -32.94
C GLY A 467 3.50 31.96 -31.75
N PRO A 468 3.89 33.25 -31.60
CA PRO A 468 4.80 33.69 -30.52
C PRO A 468 4.22 33.55 -29.10
N LYS A 469 2.92 33.28 -28.97
CA LYS A 469 2.28 32.90 -27.69
C LYS A 469 2.30 31.39 -27.44
N ALA A 470 2.25 30.55 -28.48
CA ALA A 470 2.15 29.09 -28.34
C ALA A 470 3.40 28.49 -27.68
N ASN A 471 4.58 29.04 -27.97
CA ASN A 471 5.86 28.68 -27.32
C ASN A 471 5.99 29.17 -25.85
N LYS A 472 4.90 29.68 -25.25
CA LYS A 472 4.87 30.16 -23.85
C LYS A 472 3.63 29.67 -23.10
N VAL A 473 2.47 29.65 -23.77
CA VAL A 473 1.20 29.17 -23.24
C VAL A 473 0.39 28.55 -24.37
N PHE A 474 -0.01 27.31 -24.20
CA PHE A 474 -0.99 26.60 -25.02
C PHE A 474 -2.01 25.91 -24.10
N ASN A 475 -3.19 25.57 -24.64
CA ASN A 475 -4.13 24.70 -23.94
C ASN A 475 -3.83 23.24 -24.30
N LEU A 476 -3.94 22.35 -23.32
CA LEU A 476 -3.87 20.90 -23.54
C LEU A 476 -5.31 20.35 -23.48
N ALA A 477 -5.75 19.70 -24.55
CA ALA A 477 -7.00 18.96 -24.60
C ALA A 477 -6.71 17.48 -24.38
N ILE A 478 -7.49 16.84 -23.51
CA ILE A 478 -7.36 15.43 -23.15
C ILE A 478 -8.75 14.84 -23.20
N ASN A 479 -8.97 13.98 -24.19
CA ASN A 479 -10.17 13.18 -24.33
C ASN A 479 -9.84 11.76 -23.87
N VAL A 480 -10.66 11.23 -22.96
CA VAL A 480 -10.54 9.85 -22.46
C VAL A 480 -11.87 9.17 -22.73
N SER A 481 -11.88 7.89 -23.11
CA SER A 481 -13.10 7.08 -23.10
C SER A 481 -12.80 5.67 -22.57
N TYR A 482 -13.82 5.00 -22.01
CA TYR A 482 -13.65 3.65 -21.47
C TYR A 482 -14.10 2.61 -22.49
N THR A 483 -13.15 1.75 -22.88
CA THR A 483 -13.29 0.70 -23.91
C THR A 483 -13.18 -0.71 -23.33
N GLY A 484 -13.02 -0.85 -22.01
CA GLY A 484 -12.83 -2.13 -21.34
C GLY A 484 -14.08 -3.00 -21.26
N LYS A 485 -13.87 -4.29 -20.92
CA LYS A 485 -14.89 -5.36 -20.95
C LYS A 485 -16.03 -5.26 -19.92
N ARG A 486 -16.10 -4.19 -19.11
CA ARG A 486 -17.15 -3.99 -18.10
C ARG A 486 -18.20 -3.00 -18.64
N PRO A 487 -19.45 -3.00 -18.13
CA PRO A 487 -20.44 -2.00 -18.55
C PRO A 487 -20.04 -0.57 -18.15
N VAL A 488 -19.25 -0.42 -17.08
CA VAL A 488 -18.67 0.87 -16.65
C VAL A 488 -17.23 0.70 -16.14
N SER A 489 -16.42 1.76 -16.25
CA SER A 489 -15.24 1.93 -15.41
C SER A 489 -15.62 2.26 -13.97
N ASN A 490 -14.73 1.99 -13.00
CA ASN A 490 -14.87 2.51 -11.63
C ASN A 490 -14.22 3.91 -11.57
N MET A 491 -13.57 4.29 -10.46
CA MET A 491 -12.64 5.42 -10.47
C MET A 491 -11.56 5.24 -11.56
N ALA A 492 -11.34 6.29 -12.34
CA ALA A 492 -10.20 6.43 -13.24
C ALA A 492 -9.26 7.53 -12.72
N ILE A 493 -7.97 7.45 -13.07
CA ILE A 493 -6.98 8.47 -12.72
C ILE A 493 -6.33 8.94 -14.02
N VAL A 494 -6.34 10.25 -14.27
CA VAL A 494 -5.59 10.86 -15.35
C VAL A 494 -4.35 11.49 -14.75
N ASP A 495 -3.19 11.00 -15.17
CA ASP A 495 -1.88 11.44 -14.69
C ASP A 495 -1.10 12.03 -15.87
N VAL A 496 -0.87 13.35 -15.81
CA VAL A 496 -0.27 14.12 -16.90
C VAL A 496 1.08 14.65 -16.43
N LYS A 497 2.16 14.03 -16.91
CA LYS A 497 3.52 14.58 -16.79
C LYS A 497 3.69 15.70 -17.81
N MET A 498 4.04 16.90 -17.35
CA MET A 498 4.28 18.04 -18.25
C MET A 498 5.61 17.88 -18.97
N LEU A 499 5.72 18.53 -20.15
CA LEU A 499 7.00 18.71 -20.83
C LEU A 499 7.95 19.57 -19.98
N SER A 500 9.25 19.31 -20.08
CA SER A 500 10.29 20.07 -19.37
C SER A 500 10.15 21.58 -19.63
N GLY A 501 10.13 22.37 -18.56
CA GLY A 501 9.94 23.83 -18.62
C GLY A 501 8.48 24.31 -18.62
N TYR A 502 7.48 23.42 -18.66
CA TYR A 502 6.06 23.78 -18.60
C TYR A 502 5.41 23.40 -17.27
N ILE A 503 4.51 24.26 -16.78
CA ILE A 503 3.72 24.05 -15.56
C ILE A 503 2.22 24.25 -15.83
N PRO A 504 1.31 23.52 -15.15
CA PRO A 504 -0.12 23.69 -15.34
C PRO A 504 -0.63 25.01 -14.76
N SER A 505 -1.55 25.65 -15.48
CA SER A 505 -2.20 26.89 -15.05
C SER A 505 -3.10 26.66 -13.82
N LYS A 506 -2.69 27.17 -12.64
CA LYS A 506 -3.47 27.03 -11.38
C LYS A 506 -4.95 27.44 -11.51
N PRO A 507 -5.32 28.55 -12.18
CA PRO A 507 -6.73 28.89 -12.42
C PRO A 507 -7.48 27.85 -13.27
N SER A 508 -6.84 27.29 -14.30
CA SER A 508 -7.46 26.28 -15.17
C SER A 508 -7.72 24.97 -14.41
N VAL A 509 -6.76 24.53 -13.59
CA VAL A 509 -6.91 23.33 -12.76
C VAL A 509 -8.01 23.52 -11.70
N ARG A 510 -8.07 24.68 -11.02
CA ARG A 510 -9.17 24.99 -10.10
C ARG A 510 -10.52 24.98 -10.80
N LYS A 511 -10.61 25.49 -12.04
CA LYS A 511 -11.84 25.50 -12.82
C LYS A 511 -12.31 24.08 -13.16
N LEU A 512 -11.40 23.17 -13.53
CA LEU A 512 -11.72 21.75 -13.75
C LEU A 512 -12.31 21.09 -12.49
N LEU A 513 -11.72 21.36 -11.32
CA LEU A 513 -12.18 20.83 -10.02
C LEU A 513 -13.52 21.44 -9.55
N SER A 514 -13.89 22.63 -10.03
CA SER A 514 -15.12 23.32 -9.62
C SER A 514 -16.31 23.11 -10.56
N PHE A 515 -16.09 22.74 -11.84
CA PHE A 515 -17.15 22.78 -12.86
C PHE A 515 -17.85 21.44 -13.16
N SER A 516 -17.38 20.31 -12.65
CA SER A 516 -17.97 19.01 -13.02
C SER A 516 -18.13 18.07 -11.83
N PRO A 517 -19.28 17.38 -11.69
CA PRO A 517 -19.41 16.23 -10.81
C PRO A 517 -18.40 15.11 -11.13
N SER A 518 -17.85 15.09 -12.34
CA SER A 518 -16.89 14.09 -12.84
C SER A 518 -15.50 14.09 -12.19
N PHE A 519 -15.06 15.21 -11.58
CA PHE A 519 -13.72 15.37 -11.01
C PHE A 519 -13.78 15.67 -9.50
N PRO A 520 -14.06 14.68 -8.63
CA PRO A 520 -14.31 14.97 -7.23
C PRO A 520 -13.05 15.08 -6.36
N CYS A 521 -11.86 14.73 -6.87
CA CYS A 521 -10.56 15.01 -6.26
C CYS A 521 -9.47 15.30 -7.29
N GLY A 522 -8.55 16.21 -6.98
CA GLY A 522 -7.32 16.42 -7.74
C GLY A 522 -6.37 17.34 -7.00
N ASP A 523 -5.12 16.89 -6.89
CA ASP A 523 -4.05 17.59 -6.16
C ASP A 523 -2.97 18.04 -7.15
N MET A 524 -2.54 19.29 -7.01
CA MET A 524 -1.36 19.79 -7.72
C MET A 524 -0.13 19.57 -6.85
N LYS A 525 0.73 18.60 -7.20
CA LYS A 525 2.06 18.50 -6.60
C LYS A 525 2.95 19.59 -7.19
N GLU A 526 2.97 20.75 -6.53
CA GLU A 526 3.68 21.95 -6.97
C GLU A 526 5.20 21.74 -7.18
N ALA A 527 5.78 20.68 -6.63
CA ALA A 527 7.20 20.36 -6.72
C ALA A 527 7.62 19.45 -7.90
N SER A 528 6.70 18.92 -8.73
CA SER A 528 7.03 17.79 -9.62
C SER A 528 6.61 17.88 -11.09
N HIS A 529 6.24 19.05 -11.62
CA HIS A 529 5.83 19.23 -13.04
C HIS A 529 4.77 18.20 -13.52
N ARG A 530 3.88 17.75 -12.62
CA ARG A 530 2.96 16.63 -12.85
C ARG A 530 1.59 16.98 -12.29
N MET A 531 0.54 16.74 -13.08
CA MET A 531 -0.84 16.99 -12.71
C MET A 531 -1.57 15.65 -12.61
N VAL A 532 -2.11 15.34 -11.43
CA VAL A 532 -2.89 14.11 -11.19
C VAL A 532 -4.32 14.50 -10.85
N THR A 533 -5.29 14.02 -11.62
CA THR A 533 -6.71 14.23 -11.38
C THR A 533 -7.45 12.91 -11.27
N HIS A 534 -8.30 12.79 -10.24
CA HIS A 534 -9.17 11.64 -10.06
C HIS A 534 -10.50 11.91 -10.77
N LEU A 535 -10.85 11.03 -11.70
CA LEU A 535 -12.16 10.95 -12.32
C LEU A 535 -13.02 10.00 -11.48
N GLY A 536 -14.09 10.55 -10.91
CA GLY A 536 -14.95 9.86 -9.94
C GLY A 536 -16.39 9.70 -10.40
N ILE A 537 -16.61 9.59 -11.70
CA ILE A 537 -17.86 9.09 -12.28
C ILE A 537 -17.54 7.79 -13.02
N PRO A 538 -18.35 6.73 -12.89
CA PRO A 538 -18.27 5.55 -13.74
C PRO A 538 -18.55 5.88 -15.21
N TRP A 539 -17.62 5.58 -16.12
CA TRP A 539 -17.81 5.81 -17.56
C TRP A 539 -18.42 4.57 -18.19
N ALA A 540 -19.65 4.68 -18.70
CA ALA A 540 -20.25 3.63 -19.50
C ALA A 540 -19.59 3.55 -20.89
N THR A 541 -19.54 2.35 -21.47
CA THR A 541 -19.24 2.17 -22.89
C THR A 541 -20.22 3.01 -23.73
N SER A 542 -19.72 3.83 -24.64
CA SER A 542 -20.55 4.46 -25.66
C SER A 542 -21.18 3.39 -26.55
N LEU A 543 -22.51 3.39 -26.64
CA LEU A 543 -23.26 2.72 -27.71
C LEU A 543 -23.23 3.57 -28.98
#